data_AF-A0A7L4MIP1-F1
#
_entry.id   AF-A0A7L4MIP1-F1
#
_cell.length_a   1.000
_cell.length_b   1.000
_cell.length_c   1.000
_cell.angle_alpha   90.00
_cell.angle_beta   90.00
_cell.angle_gamma   90.00
#
_symmetry.space_group_name_H-M   'P 1'
#
loop_
_entity.id
_entity.type
_entity.pdbx_description
1 polymer ?
#
loop_
_entity_poly.entity_id
_entity_poly.type
_entity_poly.pdbx_seq_one_letter_code
_entity_poly.pdbx_strand_id
1 'polypeptide(L)' 'ERTKKGVQIPLPEGMDFTKEVVTNHAGFLTVGADLHFSKGLREVIEKYRTAPTTPTYPSSWSAEPSMDPRQP' A
#
# COMPACT_ATOMS: atom_id res chain seq x y z
N GLU A 1 -5.92 -2.48 -24.07
CA GLU A 1 -4.78 -1.87 -23.32
C GLU A 1 -5.18 -1.50 -21.88
N ARG A 2 -5.44 -2.49 -21.02
CA ARG A 2 -5.96 -2.24 -19.65
C ARG A 2 -4.90 -1.76 -18.65
N THR A 3 -3.62 -1.85 -18.98
CA THR A 3 -2.50 -1.41 -18.11
C THR A 3 -1.95 -0.02 -18.43
N LYS A 4 -2.46 0.66 -19.47
CA LYS A 4 -2.00 2.02 -19.84
C LYS A 4 -2.16 3.05 -18.71
N LYS A 5 -3.05 2.81 -17.75
CA LYS A 5 -3.29 3.69 -16.58
C LYS A 5 -2.57 3.25 -15.29
N GLY A 6 -1.92 2.08 -15.28
CA GLY A 6 -1.25 1.55 -14.08
C GLY A 6 -2.19 1.31 -12.89
N VAL A 7 -1.60 0.98 -11.73
CA VAL A 7 -2.26 0.98 -10.42
C VAL A 7 -1.52 1.98 -9.55
N GLN A 8 -2.26 2.84 -8.86
CA GLN A 8 -1.66 3.80 -7.93
C GLN A 8 -1.49 3.15 -6.56
N ILE A 9 -0.25 3.15 -6.07
CA ILE A 9 0.05 2.79 -4.68
C ILE A 9 -0.20 4.03 -3.83
N PRO A 10 -1.07 3.98 -2.81
CA PRO A 10 -1.37 5.15 -1.99
C PRO A 10 -0.16 5.49 -1.12
N LEU A 11 0.47 6.62 -1.42
CA LEU A 11 1.52 7.20 -0.60
C LEU A 11 1.00 8.38 0.21
N PRO A 12 1.60 8.63 1.40
CA PRO A 12 1.39 9.86 2.14
C PRO A 12 1.66 11.14 1.34
N GLU A 13 0.94 12.20 1.67
CA GLU A 13 1.21 13.52 1.12
C GLU A 13 2.64 13.97 1.47
N GLY A 14 3.41 14.33 0.45
CA GLY A 14 4.82 14.69 0.61
C GLY A 14 5.78 13.50 0.58
N MET A 15 5.30 12.31 0.18
CA MET A 15 6.11 11.16 -0.16
C MET A 15 5.94 10.77 -1.63
N ASP A 16 7.04 10.41 -2.27
CA ASP A 16 7.07 9.87 -3.61
C ASP A 16 8.08 8.72 -3.74
N PHE A 17 7.87 7.85 -4.74
CA PHE A 17 8.82 6.80 -5.08
C PHE A 17 9.89 7.32 -6.01
N THR A 18 11.13 6.89 -5.76
CA THR A 18 12.27 7.12 -6.63
C THR A 18 12.97 5.79 -6.89
N LYS A 19 13.68 5.69 -8.02
CA LYS A 19 14.40 4.46 -8.43
C LYS A 19 13.53 3.19 -8.38
N GLU A 20 12.33 3.29 -8.95
CA GLU A 20 11.36 2.20 -8.96
C GLU A 20 11.87 0.97 -9.75
N VAL A 21 11.73 -0.21 -9.17
CA VAL A 21 12.04 -1.51 -9.78
C VAL A 21 10.83 -2.41 -9.65
N VAL A 22 10.35 -2.94 -10.78
CA VAL A 22 9.23 -3.87 -10.83
C VAL A 22 9.71 -5.23 -11.31
N THR A 23 9.50 -6.25 -10.49
CA THR A 23 9.81 -7.64 -10.82
C THR A 23 8.52 -8.43 -10.95
N ASN A 24 8.33 -9.05 -12.12
CA ASN A 24 7.20 -9.93 -12.36
C ASN A 24 7.53 -11.35 -11.88
N HIS A 25 6.63 -11.94 -11.10
CA HIS A 25 6.68 -13.33 -10.69
C HIS A 25 5.38 -14.04 -11.10
N ALA A 26 5.37 -15.37 -11.09
CA ALA A 26 4.17 -16.14 -11.36
C ALA A 26 3.14 -15.95 -10.23
N GLY A 27 2.15 -15.09 -10.46
CA GLY A 27 1.03 -14.84 -9.54
C GLY A 27 1.12 -13.56 -8.71
N PHE A 28 2.24 -12.84 -8.72
CA PHE A 28 2.38 -11.55 -8.04
C PHE A 28 3.45 -10.66 -8.69
N LEU A 29 3.44 -9.36 -8.35
CA LEU A 29 4.49 -8.42 -8.72
C LEU A 29 5.18 -7.93 -7.44
N THR A 30 6.50 -7.87 -7.48
CA THR A 30 7.30 -7.21 -6.45
C THR A 30 7.64 -5.82 -6.94
N VAL A 31 7.32 -4.80 -6.14
CA VAL A 31 7.68 -3.40 -6.43
C VAL A 31 8.63 -2.93 -5.35
N GLY A 32 9.87 -2.60 -5.73
CA GLY A 32 10.87 -1.99 -4.85
C GLY A 32 11.12 -0.54 -5.27
N ALA A 33 11.32 0.36 -4.31
CA ALA A 33 11.61 1.76 -4.56
C ALA A 33 12.27 2.43 -3.36
N ASP A 34 13.06 3.46 -3.61
CA ASP A 34 13.48 4.42 -2.60
C ASP A 34 12.35 5.41 -2.33
N LEU A 35 12.26 5.93 -1.10
CA LEU A 35 11.29 6.97 -0.75
C LEU A 35 11.96 8.33 -0.66
N HIS A 36 11.40 9.30 -1.36
CA HIS A 36 11.75 10.70 -1.20
C HIS A 36 10.67 11.41 -0.38
N PHE A 37 11.11 12.33 0.49
CA PHE A 37 10.25 13.09 1.40
C PHE A 37 10.41 14.58 1.12
N SER A 38 9.36 15.21 0.59
CA SER A 38 9.36 16.66 0.34
C SER A 38 9.00 17.47 1.58
N LYS A 39 8.46 16.82 2.61
CA LYS A 39 8.18 17.38 3.96
C LYS A 39 9.00 16.60 5.00
N GLY A 40 9.12 17.13 6.22
CA GLY A 40 9.83 16.42 7.28
C GLY A 40 9.16 15.07 7.57
N LEU A 41 9.94 14.00 7.63
CA LEU A 41 9.46 12.64 7.91
C LEU A 41 8.55 12.59 9.16
N ARG A 42 8.89 13.38 10.18
CA ARG A 42 8.10 13.51 11.41
C ARG A 42 6.68 14.00 11.15
N GLU A 43 6.51 15.03 10.33
CA GLU A 43 5.21 15.60 10.00
C GLU A 43 4.34 14.59 9.25
N VAL A 44 4.96 13.85 8.33
CA VAL A 44 4.31 12.79 7.57
C VAL A 44 3.84 11.66 8.50
N ILE A 45 4.71 11.19 9.41
CA ILE A 45 4.35 10.14 10.38
C ILE A 45 3.22 10.61 11.31
N GLU A 46 3.28 11.83 11.82
CA GLU A 46 2.32 12.36 12.79
C GLU A 46 0.91 12.52 12.19
N LYS A 47 0.80 12.91 10.93
CA LYS A 47 -0.47 12.99 10.19
C LYS A 47 -1.11 11.61 10.00
N TYR A 48 -0.31 10.57 9.82
CA TYR A 48 -0.79 9.19 9.63
C TYR A 48 -0.98 8.42 10.94
N ARG A 49 -0.38 8.88 12.05
CA ARG A 49 -0.56 8.27 13.38
C ARG A 49 -1.95 8.52 13.97
N THR A 50 -2.59 9.63 13.60
CA THR A 50 -3.92 10.03 14.08
C THR A 50 -5.05 9.68 13.14
N ALA A 51 -4.76 9.23 11.92
CA ALA A 51 -5.77 8.64 11.06
C ALA A 51 -6.29 7.36 11.75
N PRO A 52 -7.60 7.23 12.04
CA PRO A 52 -8.13 5.94 12.48
C PRO A 52 -7.73 4.92 11.42
N THR A 53 -7.03 3.89 11.86
CA THR A 53 -6.66 2.72 11.08
C THR A 53 -7.92 1.93 10.73
N THR A 54 -8.81 2.51 9.93
CA THR A 54 -9.68 1.73 9.07
C THR A 54 -8.88 1.60 7.79
N PRO A 55 -8.20 0.46 7.54
CA PRO A 55 -7.72 0.20 6.19
C PRO A 55 -8.98 0.29 5.32
N THR A 56 -9.08 1.37 4.54
CA THR A 56 -10.04 1.42 3.45
C THR A 56 -9.49 0.46 2.42
N TYR A 57 -9.73 -0.82 2.68
CA TYR A 57 -9.65 -1.83 1.64
C TYR A 57 -10.54 -1.32 0.52
N PRO A 58 -10.03 -1.19 -0.72
CA PRO A 58 -10.92 -0.97 -1.84
C PRO A 58 -11.99 -2.05 -1.76
N SER A 59 -13.26 -1.67 -1.82
CA SER A 59 -14.44 -2.52 -1.56
C SER A 59 -14.59 -3.73 -2.51
N SER A 60 -13.55 -4.04 -3.27
CA SER A 60 -13.35 -5.24 -4.07
C SER A 60 -12.59 -6.36 -3.35
N TRP A 61 -12.03 -6.14 -2.15
CA TRP A 61 -11.56 -7.23 -1.29
C TRP A 61 -12.61 -7.54 -0.23
N SER A 62 -13.52 -8.43 -0.62
CA SER A 62 -14.36 -9.15 0.33
C SER A 62 -13.47 -9.93 1.30
N ALA A 63 -13.32 -9.39 2.52
CA ALA A 63 -13.19 -10.17 3.74
C ALA A 63 -14.20 -11.34 3.68
N GLU A 64 -13.94 -12.60 4.00
CA GLU A 64 -12.93 -13.35 4.75
C GLU A 64 -13.06 -14.83 4.28
N PRO A 65 -12.06 -15.69 4.49
CA PRO A 65 -12.38 -17.00 5.06
C PRO A 65 -11.87 -17.02 6.49
N SER A 66 -12.84 -17.04 7.41
CA SER A 66 -12.66 -17.30 8.84
C SER A 66 -11.70 -18.48 9.05
N MET A 67 -10.47 -18.19 9.50
CA MET A 67 -9.63 -19.19 10.13
C MET A 67 -9.87 -19.11 11.63
N ASP A 68 -10.85 -19.86 12.12
CA ASP A 68 -10.85 -20.35 13.49
C ASP A 68 -10.56 -21.86 13.48
N PRO A 69 -9.38 -22.28 13.98
CA PRO A 69 -9.16 -23.68 14.26
C PRO A 69 -8.98 -23.89 15.78
N ARG A 70 -9.98 -23.61 16.63
CA ARG A 70 -10.05 -24.20 17.99
C ARG A 70 -11.48 -24.43 18.50
N GLN A 71 -11.98 -25.64 18.20
CA GLN A 71 -12.73 -26.63 19.02
C GLN A 71 -13.57 -26.20 20.26
N PRO A 72 -14.71 -26.89 20.51
CA PRO A 72 -14.71 -28.26 21.07
C PRO A 72 -15.01 -29.36 20.05
#